data_AF-A0A5K7YRT6-F1
#
_entry.id   AF-A0A5K7YRT6-F1
#
_cell.length_a   1.000
_cell.length_b   1.000
_cell.length_c   1.000
_cell.angle_alpha   90.00
_cell.angle_beta   90.00
_cell.angle_gamma   90.00
#
_symmetry.space_group_name_H-M   'P 1'
#
loop_
_entity.id
_entity.type
_entity.pdbx_description
1 polymer ?
#
loop_
_entity_poly.entity_id
_entity_poly.type
_entity_poly.pdbx_seq_one_letter_code
_entity_poly.pdbx_strand_id
1 'polypeptide(L)'
;MNRVHLPGYRPMGIISIAAVMVFLISPAVAAGDREGIRQHDVLRHLGVPRAHLVRTTARGLDGLDVELIQRIADHLGVAYGWVGTSWSTVFNDLTGQHGKQPERVWPR
;
A
#
# COMPACT_ATOMS: atom_id res chain seq x y z
N MET A 1 68.76 -14.08 15.70
CA MET A 1 67.75 -13.00 15.52
C MET A 1 66.57 -13.57 14.74
N ASN A 2 65.41 -13.74 15.37
CA ASN A 2 64.19 -14.26 14.75
C ASN A 2 63.59 -13.23 13.78
N ARG A 3 63.45 -13.58 12.50
CA ARG A 3 62.55 -12.88 11.58
C ARG A 3 61.25 -13.65 11.49
N VAL A 4 60.21 -13.11 12.11
CA VAL A 4 58.84 -13.61 12.03
C VAL A 4 58.36 -13.34 10.60
N HIS A 5 58.09 -14.40 9.84
CA HIS A 5 57.56 -14.31 8.48
C HIS A 5 56.03 -14.14 8.58
N LEU A 6 55.54 -12.92 8.35
CA LEU A 6 54.10 -12.69 8.19
C LEU A 6 53.76 -12.92 6.70
N PRO A 7 52.83 -13.85 6.38
CA PRO A 7 52.44 -14.09 4.99
C PRO A 7 51.75 -12.84 4.43
N GLY A 8 52.28 -12.36 3.31
CA GLY A 8 51.74 -11.20 2.60
C GLY A 8 50.34 -11.48 2.06
N TYR A 9 49.33 -10.87 2.67
CA TYR A 9 47.97 -10.83 2.16
C TYR A 9 47.95 -10.04 0.84
N ARG A 10 47.66 -10.72 -0.27
CA ARG A 10 47.49 -10.07 -1.58
C ARG A 10 46.17 -9.28 -1.55
N PRO A 11 46.18 -7.95 -1.79
CA PRO A 11 44.98 -7.10 -1.65
C PRO A 11 43.84 -7.53 -2.59
N MET A 12 44.17 -8.21 -3.69
CA MET A 12 43.22 -8.79 -4.65
C MET A 12 42.20 -9.75 -4.01
N GLY A 13 42.62 -10.54 -3.01
CA GLY A 13 41.76 -11.50 -2.32
C GLY A 13 40.79 -10.83 -1.35
N ILE A 14 41.26 -9.78 -0.65
CA ILE A 14 40.43 -9.00 0.28
C ILE A 14 39.36 -8.23 -0.50
N ILE A 15 39.72 -7.65 -1.65
CA ILE A 15 38.77 -6.94 -2.53
C ILE A 15 37.70 -7.90 -3.05
N SER A 16 38.07 -9.12 -3.42
CA SER A 16 37.12 -10.14 -3.92
C SER A 16 36.16 -10.60 -2.82
N ILE A 17 36.64 -10.79 -1.59
CA ILE A 17 35.80 -11.18 -0.45
C ILE A 17 34.87 -10.02 -0.06
N ALA A 18 35.37 -8.78 -0.05
CA ALA A 18 34.55 -7.60 0.23
C ALA A 18 33.45 -7.41 -0.84
N ALA A 19 33.75 -7.64 -2.12
CA ALA A 19 32.78 -7.55 -3.20
C ALA A 19 31.67 -8.62 -3.09
N VAL A 20 32.03 -9.85 -2.73
CA VAL A 20 31.06 -10.92 -2.46
C VAL A 20 30.21 -10.59 -1.23
N MET A 21 30.81 -10.05 -0.17
CA MET A 21 30.10 -9.67 1.05
C MET A 21 29.12 -8.51 0.82
N VAL A 22 29.46 -7.52 -0.02
CA VAL A 22 28.55 -6.45 -0.44
C VAL A 22 27.38 -6.98 -1.28
N PHE A 23 27.60 -7.99 -2.13
CA PHE A 23 26.55 -8.61 -2.93
C PHE A 23 25.53 -9.38 -2.07
N LEU A 24 26.00 -10.01 -0.98
CA LEU A 24 25.17 -10.77 -0.03
C LEU A 24 24.33 -9.90 0.90
N ILE A 25 24.65 -8.61 1.05
CA ILE A 25 23.88 -7.65 1.84
C ILE A 25 22.95 -6.85 0.92
N SER A 26 22.58 -7.37 -0.26
CA SER A 26 21.49 -6.80 -1.03
C SER A 26 20.23 -6.86 -0.15
N PRO A 27 19.68 -5.73 0.33
CA PRO A 27 18.38 -5.81 0.98
C PRO A 27 17.42 -6.29 -0.09
N ALA A 28 16.80 -7.45 0.13
CA ALA A 28 15.53 -7.75 -0.48
C ALA A 28 14.56 -6.69 0.05
N VAL A 29 14.58 -5.52 -0.56
CA VAL A 29 13.53 -4.52 -0.44
C VAL A 29 12.35 -5.14 -1.17
N ALA A 30 11.70 -6.09 -0.48
CA ALA A 30 10.31 -6.36 -0.70
C ALA A 30 9.61 -5.05 -0.30
N ALA A 31 9.56 -4.12 -1.25
CA ALA A 31 8.63 -3.03 -1.23
C ALA A 31 7.25 -3.69 -1.30
N GLY A 32 6.73 -4.13 -0.16
CA GLY A 32 5.31 -4.40 0.05
C GLY A 32 4.52 -3.09 0.03
N ASP A 33 4.94 -2.15 -0.80
CA ASP A 33 4.50 -0.78 -0.88
C ASP A 33 4.16 -0.53 -2.35
N ARG A 34 2.88 -0.20 -2.60
CA ARG A 34 2.23 0.06 -3.90
C ARG A 34 1.70 -1.12 -4.72
N GLU A 35 2.26 -2.33 -4.69
CA GLU A 35 1.77 -3.41 -5.57
C GLU A 35 0.46 -4.05 -5.09
N GLY A 36 0.23 -4.15 -3.78
CA GLY A 36 -1.04 -4.64 -3.23
C GLY A 36 -2.23 -3.70 -3.49
N ILE A 37 -1.98 -2.39 -3.54
CA ILE A 37 -3.01 -1.38 -3.86
C ILE A 37 -3.31 -1.39 -5.37
N ARG A 38 -2.34 -1.77 -6.21
CA ARG A 38 -2.50 -1.85 -7.68
C ARG A 38 -3.23 -3.09 -8.18
N GLN A 39 -3.54 -4.08 -7.33
CA GLN A 39 -4.37 -5.20 -7.75
C GLN A 39 -5.81 -4.77 -8.09
N HIS A 40 -6.22 -3.60 -7.60
CA HIS A 40 -7.48 -2.97 -7.93
C HIS A 40 -7.21 -1.51 -8.32
N ASP A 41 -7.48 -1.16 -9.57
CA ASP A 41 -7.29 0.20 -10.14
C ASP A 41 -8.26 1.25 -9.54
N VAL A 42 -8.81 0.99 -8.35
CA VAL A 42 -9.89 1.74 -7.72
C VAL A 42 -9.63 1.90 -6.21
N LEU A 43 -9.56 3.15 -5.74
CA LEU A 43 -9.66 3.50 -4.33
C LEU A 43 -11.13 3.54 -3.90
N ARG A 44 -11.55 2.55 -3.09
CA ARG A 44 -12.92 2.44 -2.58
C ARG A 44 -13.09 3.22 -1.28
N HIS A 45 -13.92 4.26 -1.31
CA HIS A 45 -14.30 5.06 -0.15
C HIS A 45 -15.58 4.48 0.49
N LEU A 46 -15.43 3.87 1.68
CA LEU A 46 -16.54 3.48 2.55
C LEU A 46 -17.11 4.72 3.26
N GLY A 47 -18.20 5.28 2.76
CA GLY A 47 -18.78 6.52 3.28
C GLY A 47 -20.12 6.30 3.98
N VAL A 48 -20.24 6.75 5.24
CA VAL A 48 -21.54 6.85 5.93
C VAL A 48 -22.14 8.24 5.69
N PRO A 49 -23.32 8.36 5.06
CA PRO A 49 -23.94 9.66 4.81
C PRO A 49 -24.23 10.43 6.12
N ARG A 50 -23.44 11.46 6.42
CA ARG A 50 -23.59 12.28 7.64
C ARG A 50 -22.90 13.64 7.51
N ALA A 51 -23.49 14.65 8.15
CA ALA A 51 -22.88 15.95 8.51
C ALA A 51 -21.97 16.56 7.43
N HIS A 52 -22.43 16.54 6.17
CA HIS A 52 -21.70 17.10 5.02
C HIS A 52 -20.35 16.45 4.67
N LEU A 53 -20.01 15.32 5.30
CA LEU A 53 -18.81 14.53 4.94
C LEU A 53 -19.04 13.76 3.65
N VAL A 54 -20.25 13.18 3.52
CA VAL A 54 -20.74 12.49 2.34
C VAL A 54 -22.20 12.85 2.15
N ARG A 55 -22.56 13.40 0.99
CA ARG A 55 -23.92 13.79 0.62
C ARG A 55 -24.19 13.48 -0.84
N THR A 56 -25.38 12.96 -1.10
CA THR A 56 -25.87 12.72 -2.46
C THR A 56 -26.66 13.94 -2.91
N THR A 57 -26.26 14.56 -4.01
CA THR A 57 -26.92 15.71 -4.62
C THR A 57 -27.45 15.35 -6.01
N ALA A 58 -28.25 16.24 -6.60
CA ALA A 58 -28.70 16.11 -8.00
C ALA A 58 -27.54 16.10 -9.03
N ARG A 59 -26.33 16.54 -8.63
CA ARG A 59 -25.13 16.56 -9.49
C ARG A 59 -24.18 15.38 -9.22
N GLY A 60 -24.50 14.53 -8.24
CA GLY A 60 -23.62 13.44 -7.79
C GLY A 60 -23.25 13.55 -6.32
N LEU A 61 -22.24 12.79 -5.92
CA LEU A 61 -21.76 12.71 -4.54
C LEU A 61 -20.81 13.87 -4.22
N ASP A 62 -21.03 14.58 -3.11
CA ASP A 62 -20.18 15.66 -2.62
C ASP A 62 -19.95 15.57 -1.11
N GLY A 63 -19.07 16.43 -0.58
CA GLY A 63 -18.73 16.52 0.84
C GLY A 63 -17.23 16.52 1.09
N LEU A 64 -16.84 16.96 2.28
CA LEU A 64 -15.42 17.14 2.63
C LEU A 64 -14.61 15.84 2.45
N ASP A 65 -15.16 14.72 2.89
CA ASP A 65 -14.49 13.42 2.82
C ASP A 65 -14.47 12.88 1.39
N VAL A 66 -15.53 13.12 0.62
CA VAL A 66 -15.58 12.77 -0.81
C VAL A 66 -14.49 13.50 -1.59
N GLU A 67 -14.39 14.82 -1.43
CA GLU A 67 -13.41 15.64 -2.16
C GLU A 67 -11.97 15.32 -1.75
N LEU A 68 -11.74 15.08 -0.45
CA LEU A 68 -10.43 14.68 0.05
C LEU A 68 -9.99 13.35 -0.55
N ILE A 69 -10.85 12.33 -0.51
CA ILE A 69 -10.50 11.00 -1.01
C ILE A 69 -10.40 10.97 -2.53
N GLN A 70 -11.19 11.76 -3.27
CA GLN A 70 -11.02 11.94 -4.71
C GLN A 70 -9.63 12.47 -5.07
N ARG A 71 -9.15 13.50 -4.37
CA ARG A 71 -7.80 14.03 -4.58
C ARG A 71 -6.69 13.04 -4.23
N ILE A 72 -6.92 12.18 -3.22
CA ILE A 72 -6.00 11.09 -2.90
C ILE A 72 -6.00 10.05 -4.02
N ALA A 73 -7.17 9.68 -4.56
CA ALA A 73 -7.27 8.77 -5.70
C ALA A 73 -6.53 9.31 -6.93
N ASP A 74 -6.72 10.60 -7.25
CA ASP A 74 -6.02 11.29 -8.33
C ASP A 74 -4.50 11.29 -8.12
N HIS A 75 -4.05 11.57 -6.89
CA HIS A 75 -2.63 11.55 -6.54
C HIS A 75 -2.00 10.16 -6.65
N LEU A 76 -2.78 9.12 -6.35
CA LEU A 76 -2.38 7.71 -6.47
C LEU A 76 -2.50 7.18 -7.91
N GLY A 77 -3.18 7.90 -8.81
CA GLY A 77 -3.41 7.49 -10.19
C GLY A 77 -4.40 6.34 -10.34
N VAL A 78 -5.37 6.22 -9.42
CA VAL A 78 -6.40 5.18 -9.41
C VAL A 78 -7.80 5.80 -9.51
N ALA A 79 -8.79 5.05 -9.98
CA ALA A 79 -10.17 5.51 -10.03
C ALA A 79 -10.77 5.66 -8.61
N TYR A 80 -11.72 6.58 -8.46
CA TYR A 80 -12.48 6.73 -7.23
C TYR A 80 -13.77 5.91 -7.28
N GLY A 81 -14.05 5.13 -6.22
CA GLY A 81 -15.31 4.39 -6.08
C GLY A 81 -15.96 4.64 -4.72
N TRP A 82 -17.18 5.16 -4.70
CA TRP A 82 -17.94 5.29 -3.45
C TRP A 82 -18.71 4.02 -3.11
N VAL A 83 -18.66 3.62 -1.84
CA VAL A 83 -19.44 2.51 -1.29
C VAL A 83 -20.19 3.03 -0.07
N GLY A 84 -21.52 3.12 -0.20
CA GLY A 84 -22.38 3.49 0.91
C GLY A 84 -22.37 2.45 2.03
N THR A 85 -22.10 2.88 3.25
CA THR A 85 -22.10 2.04 4.46
C THR A 85 -22.92 2.71 5.59
N SER A 86 -23.08 2.01 6.71
CA SER A 86 -23.70 2.54 7.93
C SER A 86 -22.80 2.23 9.14
N TRP A 87 -23.03 2.91 10.27
CA TRP A 87 -22.26 2.65 11.49
C TRP A 87 -22.39 1.22 12.02
N SER A 88 -23.50 0.52 11.72
CA SER A 88 -23.69 -0.86 12.13
C SER A 88 -22.94 -1.86 11.23
N THR A 89 -22.53 -1.45 10.02
CA THR A 89 -21.88 -2.35 9.04
C THR A 89 -20.48 -1.93 8.66
N VAL A 90 -20.03 -0.72 8.99
CA VAL A 90 -18.74 -0.16 8.54
C VAL A 90 -17.54 -1.06 8.85
N PHE A 91 -17.51 -1.72 10.01
CA PHE A 91 -16.42 -2.64 10.37
C PHE A 91 -16.45 -3.93 9.54
N ASN A 92 -17.65 -4.44 9.23
CA ASN A 92 -17.81 -5.61 8.36
C ASN A 92 -17.42 -5.26 6.92
N ASP A 93 -17.86 -4.09 6.43
CA ASP A 93 -17.55 -3.59 5.10
C ASP A 93 -16.04 -3.30 4.94
N LEU A 94 -15.36 -2.85 6.00
CA LEU A 94 -13.91 -2.60 6.01
C LEU A 94 -13.10 -3.90 6.02
N THR A 95 -13.56 -4.92 6.72
CA THR A 95 -12.84 -6.19 6.89
C THR A 95 -13.21 -7.24 5.84
N GLY A 96 -14.22 -6.96 5.00
CA GLY A 96 -14.79 -7.93 4.07
C GLY A 96 -15.52 -9.09 4.77
N GLN A 97 -15.74 -9.00 6.08
CA GLN A 97 -16.41 -10.04 6.86
C GLN A 97 -17.93 -9.82 6.81
N HIS A 98 -18.51 -10.12 5.65
CA HIS A 98 -19.94 -10.14 5.44
C HIS A 98 -20.47 -11.50 5.94
N GLY A 99 -21.02 -11.57 7.15
CA GLY A 99 -21.58 -12.82 7.70
C GLY A 99 -22.67 -13.45 6.80
N LYS A 100 -23.96 -13.16 7.04
CA LYS A 100 -25.08 -13.59 6.18
C LYS A 100 -25.54 -12.52 5.18
N GLN A 101 -24.73 -11.48 4.96
CA GLN A 101 -25.07 -10.45 3.99
C GLN A 101 -24.78 -10.95 2.58
N PRO A 102 -25.68 -10.72 1.61
CA PRO A 102 -25.40 -11.05 0.22
C PRO A 102 -24.12 -10.36 -0.21
N GLU A 103 -23.23 -11.12 -0.83
CA GLU A 103 -21.96 -10.64 -1.38
C GLU A 103 -22.22 -9.41 -2.24
N ARG A 104 -21.77 -8.25 -1.76
CA ARG A 104 -21.95 -6.99 -2.46
C ARG A 104 -20.87 -6.92 -3.53
N VAL A 105 -21.20 -7.36 -4.74
CA VAL A 105 -20.29 -7.25 -5.89
C VAL A 105 -20.04 -5.78 -6.16
N TRP A 106 -18.85 -5.31 -5.77
CA TRP A 106 -18.45 -3.93 -6.01
C TRP A 106 -18.12 -3.76 -7.50
N PRO A 107 -18.59 -2.69 -8.16
CA PRO A 107 -18.20 -2.41 -9.53
C PRO A 107 -16.66 -2.37 -9.62
N ARG A 108 -16.13 -3.04 -10.63
CA ARG A 108 -14.70 -2.97 -10.97
C ARG A 108 -14.41 -1.68 -11.71
#